data_AF-A0A4R1YV65-F1
#
_entry.id   AF-A0A4R1YV65-F1
#
_cell.length_a   1.000
_cell.length_b   1.000
_cell.length_c   1.000
_cell.angle_alpha   90.00
_cell.angle_beta   90.00
_cell.angle_gamma   90.00
#
_symmetry.space_group_name_H-M   'P 1'
#
loop_
_entity.id
_entity.type
_entity.pdbx_description
1 polymer ?
#
loop_
_entity_poly.entity_id
_entity_poly.type
_entity_poly.pdbx_seq_one_letter_code
_entity_poly.pdbx_strand_id
1 'polypeptide(L)' 'MKLLNEEQANAILAFFESFDLRVTGAWAQVEEGMREDFGIEDPEAAIEDAKVALQ' A
#
# COMPACT_ATOMS: atom_id res chain seq x y z
N MET A 1 18.83 -1.71 -2.43
CA MET A 1 17.52 -2.03 -1.85
C MET A 1 17.74 -2.29 -0.36
N LYS A 2 17.14 -1.49 0.54
CA LYS A 2 17.18 -1.79 1.98
C LYS A 2 16.14 -2.87 2.25
N LEU A 3 16.54 -3.96 2.92
CA LEU A 3 15.61 -4.96 3.44
C LEU A 3 14.88 -4.36 4.65
N LEU A 4 13.56 -4.51 4.67
CA LEU A 4 12.74 -4.13 5.82
C LEU A 4 13.04 -5.10 6.98
N ASN A 5 13.09 -4.59 8.20
CA ASN A 5 13.07 -5.45 9.37
C ASN A 5 11.62 -5.89 9.70
N GLU A 6 11.47 -6.86 10.60
CA GLU A 6 10.17 -7.44 10.97
C GLU A 6 9.18 -6.39 11.51
N GLU A 7 9.65 -5.45 12.33
CA GLU A 7 8.82 -4.36 12.86
C GLU A 7 8.30 -3.44 11.74
N GLN A 8 9.15 -3.10 10.78
CA GLN A 8 8.79 -2.27 9.63
C GLN A 8 7.81 -2.98 8.70
N ALA A 9 8.00 -4.28 8.45
CA ALA A 9 7.07 -5.07 7.65
C ALA A 9 5.69 -5.15 8.30
N ASN A 10 5.66 -5.44 9.61
CA ASN A 10 4.43 -5.49 10.40
C ASN A 10 3.71 -4.13 10.45
N ALA A 11 4.44 -3.01 10.53
CA ALA A 11 3.85 -1.69 10.49
C ALA A 11 3.14 -1.39 9.16
N ILE A 12 3.72 -1.84 8.03
CA ILE A 12 3.11 -1.67 6.70
C ILE A 12 1.89 -2.58 6.54
N LEU A 13 1.96 -3.83 7.02
CA LEU A 13 0.81 -4.73 7.03
C LEU A 13 -0.35 -4.17 7.87
N ALA A 14 -0.07 -3.65 9.06
CA ALA A 14 -1.08 -3.02 9.92
C ALA A 14 -1.70 -1.78 9.27
N PHE A 15 -0.92 -0.99 8.53
CA PHE A 15 -1.45 0.10 7.73
C PHE A 15 -2.42 -0.43 6.67
N PHE A 16 -2.05 -1.45 5.90
CA PHE A 16 -2.94 -2.03 4.89
C PHE A 16 -4.22 -2.66 5.47
N GLU A 17 -4.15 -3.29 6.64
CA GLU A 17 -5.34 -3.86 7.31
C GLU A 17 -6.26 -2.78 7.89
N SER A 18 -5.69 -1.68 8.36
CA SER A 18 -6.46 -0.54 8.90
C SER A 18 -7.01 0.37 7.81
N PHE A 19 -6.37 0.38 6.64
CA PHE A 19 -6.75 1.22 5.52
C PHE A 19 -7.88 0.54 4.72
N ASP A 20 -9.12 0.86 5.08
CA ASP A 20 -10.28 0.40 4.33
C ASP A 20 -10.49 1.27 3.08
N LEU A 21 -10.28 0.64 1.92
CA LEU A 21 -10.46 1.21 0.58
C LEU A 21 -11.87 1.75 0.33
N ARG A 22 -12.88 1.24 1.05
CA ARG A 22 -14.30 1.47 0.76
C ARG A 22 -15.00 2.36 1.79
N VAL A 23 -14.48 2.46 3.01
CA VAL A 23 -15.18 3.12 4.13
C VAL A 23 -14.75 4.57 4.36
N THR A 24 -13.49 4.90 4.14
CA THR A 24 -12.95 6.23 4.49
C THR A 24 -13.01 7.25 3.35
N GLY A 25 -13.18 6.78 2.10
CA GLY A 25 -13.08 7.62 0.89
C GLY A 25 -11.67 8.14 0.59
N ALA A 26 -10.71 7.94 1.49
CA ALA A 26 -9.32 8.38 1.35
C ALA A 26 -8.59 7.65 0.21
N TRP A 27 -9.08 6.47 -0.19
CA TRP A 27 -8.47 5.68 -1.25
C TRP A 27 -8.36 6.44 -2.57
N ALA A 28 -9.38 7.21 -2.98
CA ALA A 28 -9.36 7.91 -4.26
C ALA A 28 -8.17 8.88 -4.39
N GLN A 29 -7.86 9.63 -3.33
CA GLN A 29 -6.73 10.58 -3.32
C GLN A 29 -5.38 9.87 -3.27
N VAL A 30 -5.31 8.75 -2.55
CA VAL A 30 -4.11 7.91 -2.48
C VAL A 30 -3.85 7.24 -3.83
N GLU A 31 -4.88 6.70 -4.47
CA GLU A 31 -4.82 6.08 -5.79
C GLU A 31 -4.36 7.08 -6.85
N GLU A 32 -4.94 8.29 -6.85
CA GLU A 32 -4.54 9.39 -7.73
C GLU A 32 -3.07 9.74 -7.54
N GLY A 33 -2.61 9.95 -6.29
CA GLY A 33 -1.20 10.20 -6.01
C GLY A 33 -0.28 9.04 -6.43
N MET A 34 -0.68 7.79 -6.22
CA MET A 34 0.09 6.63 -6.66
C MET A 34 0.26 6.60 -8.19
N ARG A 35 -0.77 6.97 -8.94
CA ARG A 35 -0.72 7.05 -10.41
C ARG A 35 0.07 8.26 -10.89
N GLU A 36 -0.25 9.46 -10.40
CA GLU A 36 0.27 10.73 -10.92
C GLU A 36 1.67 11.05 -10.40
N ASP A 37 1.93 10.88 -9.10
CA ASP A 37 3.20 11.28 -8.48
C ASP A 37 4.24 10.15 -8.53
N PHE A 38 3.79 8.89 -8.48
CA PHE A 38 4.68 7.71 -8.38
C PHE A 38 4.64 6.78 -9.60
N GLY A 39 3.77 7.05 -10.58
CA GLY A 39 3.73 6.29 -11.84
C GLY A 39 3.27 4.85 -11.69
N ILE A 40 2.50 4.52 -10.65
CA ILE A 40 1.98 3.17 -10.42
C ILE A 40 0.71 2.98 -11.26
N GLU A 41 0.81 2.20 -12.35
CA GLU A 41 -0.29 1.96 -13.30
C GLU A 41 -1.50 1.22 -12.69
N ASP A 42 -1.26 0.32 -11.74
CA ASP A 42 -2.33 -0.40 -11.04
C ASP A 42 -2.07 -0.38 -9.53
N PRO A 43 -2.56 0.65 -8.82
CA PRO A 43 -2.37 0.80 -7.39
C PRO A 43 -2.94 -0.36 -6.56
N GLU A 44 -4.06 -0.95 -6.97
CA GLU A 44 -4.65 -2.09 -6.26
C GLU A 44 -3.77 -3.33 -6.39
N ALA A 45 -3.35 -3.68 -7.61
CA ALA A 45 -2.45 -4.80 -7.83
C ALA A 45 -1.09 -4.60 -7.13
N ALA A 46 -0.55 -3.39 -7.15
CA ALA A 46 0.71 -3.07 -6.48
C ALA A 46 0.64 -3.24 -4.95
N ILE A 47 -0.50 -2.93 -4.33
CA ILE A 47 -0.71 -3.16 -2.90
C ILE A 47 -0.81 -4.65 -2.59
N GLU A 48 -1.52 -5.42 -3.41
CA GLU A 48 -1.60 -6.87 -3.22
C GLU A 48 -0.23 -7.55 -3.37
N ASP A 49 0.55 -7.16 -4.38
CA ASP A 49 1.92 -7.64 -4.55
C ASP A 49 2.81 -7.26 -3.36
N ALA A 50 2.67 -6.03 -2.84
CA ALA A 50 3.38 -5.58 -1.66
C ALA A 50 3.01 -6.39 -0.41
N LYS A 51 1.73 -6.72 -0.20
CA LYS A 51 1.29 -7.57 0.91
C LYS A 51 1.92 -8.96 0.83
N VAL A 52 1.96 -9.57 -0.35
CA VAL A 52 2.60 -10.87 -0.56
C VAL A 52 4.10 -10.82 -0.29
N ALA A 53 4.77 -9.76 -0.74
CA ALA A 53 6.21 -9.59 -0.54
C ALA A 53 6.61 -9.33 0.93
N LEU A 54 5.66 -8.95 1.78
CA LEU A 54 5.87 -8.68 3.21
C LEU A 54 5.60 -9.89 4.12
N GLN A 55 5.09 -11.00 3.58
CA GLN A 55 4.84 -12.27 4.28
C GLN A 55 6.00 -13.25 4.11
#